data_AF-C0QBJ0-F1
#
_entry.id   AF-C0QBJ0-F1
#
_cell.length_a   1.000
_cell.length_b   1.000
_cell.length_c   1.000
_cell.angle_alpha   90.00
_cell.angle_beta   90.00
_cell.angle_gamma   90.00
#
_symmetry.space_group_name_H-M   'P 1'
#
loop_
_entity.id
_entity.type
_entity.pdbx_description
1 polymer ?
#
loop_
_entity_poly.entity_id
_entity_poly.type
_entity_poly.pdbx_seq_one_letter_code
_entity_poly.pdbx_strand_id
1 'polypeptide(L)' 'MANCCDMKEGDVYYCEACGLELKVSKPCACNAGSKDACSVPLMCCGKEMKKK' A
#
# COMPACT_ATOMS: atom_id res chain seq x y z
N MET A 1 7.44 3.44 3.02
CA MET A 1 6.96 2.93 1.72
C MET A 1 5.83 1.96 1.97
N ALA A 2 4.61 2.33 1.60
CA ALA A 2 3.46 1.43 1.63
C ALA A 2 3.57 0.44 0.46
N ASN A 3 4.36 -0.62 0.64
CA ASN A 3 4.49 -1.68 -0.34
C ASN A 3 3.35 -2.69 -0.13
N CYS A 4 2.85 -3.29 -1.21
CA CYS A 4 1.74 -4.24 -1.14
C CYS A 4 2.04 -5.50 -0.29
N CYS A 5 3.32 -5.80 -0.03
CA CYS A 5 3.74 -6.88 0.88
C CYS A 5 3.62 -6.51 2.36
N ASP A 6 3.60 -5.21 2.70
CA ASP A 6 3.47 -4.73 4.09
C ASP A 6 2.00 -4.46 4.46
N MET A 7 1.12 -4.42 3.46
CA MET A 7 -0.31 -4.22 3.61
C MET A 7 -0.96 -5.44 4.26
N LYS A 8 -1.63 -5.23 5.39
CA LYS A 8 -2.45 -6.24 6.06
C LYS A 8 -3.92 -5.98 5.83
N GLU A 9 -4.72 -7.04 5.84
CA GLU A 9 -6.18 -6.89 5.78
C GLU A 9 -6.66 -5.96 6.90
N GLY A 10 -7.48 -4.98 6.54
CA GLY A 10 -7.98 -3.97 7.46
C GLY A 10 -7.14 -2.70 7.57
N ASP A 11 -5.89 -2.69 7.08
CA ASP A 11 -5.07 -1.47 7.05
C ASP A 11 -5.74 -0.39 6.20
N VAL A 12 -5.63 0.86 6.65
CA VAL A 12 -6.15 2.02 5.93
C VAL A 12 -4.97 2.88 5.48
N TYR A 13 -4.98 3.25 4.20
CA TYR A 13 -4.04 4.17 3.59
C TYR A 13 -4.78 5.41 3.13
N TYR A 14 -4.17 6.58 3.32
CA TYR A 14 -4.78 7.85 2.93
C TYR A 14 -3.81 8.71 2.12
N CYS A 15 -4.37 9.47 1.18
CA CYS A 15 -3.64 10.45 0.41
C CYS A 15 -3.85 11.84 1.02
N GLU A 16 -2.77 12.46 1.50
CA GLU A 16 -2.81 13.82 2.06
C GLU A 16 -3.11 14.91 1.03
N ALA A 17 -2.91 14.64 -0.26
CA ALA A 17 -3.11 15.63 -1.31
C ALA A 17 -4.58 15.76 -1.75
N CYS A 18 -5.30 14.65 -1.85
CA CYS A 18 -6.68 14.62 -2.34
C CYS A 18 -7.70 14.09 -1.33
N GLY A 19 -7.26 13.57 -0.17
CA GLY A 19 -8.14 13.01 0.86
C GLY A 19 -8.66 11.61 0.57
N LEU A 20 -8.16 10.93 -0.46
CA LEU A 20 -8.59 9.58 -0.82
C LEU A 20 -8.13 8.57 0.23
N GLU A 21 -9.06 7.75 0.73
CA GLU A 21 -8.81 6.67 1.69
C GLU A 21 -9.03 5.29 1.02
N LEU A 22 -8.11 4.37 1.25
CA LEU A 22 -8.16 2.98 0.79
C LEU A 22 -8.04 2.05 1.97
N LYS A 23 -8.96 1.09 2.08
CA LYS A 23 -8.88 0.01 3.05
C LYS A 23 -8.46 -1.28 2.34
N VAL A 24 -7.46 -1.96 2.89
CA VAL A 24 -7.02 -3.25 2.36
C VAL A 24 -8.09 -4.29 2.67
N SER A 25 -8.86 -4.68 1.65
CA SER A 25 -9.85 -5.74 1.80
C SER A 25 -9.25 -7.14 1.65
N LYS A 26 -8.10 -7.26 0.97
CA LYS A 26 -7.33 -8.50 0.83
C LYS A 26 -5.86 -8.15 0.56
N PRO A 27 -4.91 -8.69 1.34
CA PRO A 27 -3.49 -8.39 1.15
C PRO A 27 -2.91 -9.07 -0.09
N CYS A 28 -1.82 -8.54 -0.63
CA CYS A 28 -1.06 -9.17 -1.71
C CYS A 28 -0.49 -10.50 -1.20
N ALA A 29 -0.62 -11.58 -1.95
CA ALA A 29 0.03 -12.87 -1.62
C ALA A 29 1.55 -12.86 -1.87
N CYS A 30 2.09 -11.69 -2.19
CA CYS A 30 3.44 -11.42 -2.63
C CYS A 30 4.35 -11.48 -1.40
N ASN A 31 5.19 -12.51 -1.29
CA ASN A 31 6.03 -12.71 -0.11
C ASN A 31 7.10 -11.61 -0.02
N ALA A 32 7.12 -10.87 1.09
CA ALA A 32 8.19 -9.91 1.39
C ALA A 32 9.53 -10.66 1.47
N GLY A 33 10.46 -10.37 0.55
CA GLY A 33 11.79 -10.99 0.53
C GLY A 33 12.02 -12.03 -0.57
N SER A 34 11.02 -12.36 -1.38
CA SER A 34 11.20 -13.15 -2.61
C SER A 34 11.70 -12.28 -3.77
N LYS A 35 12.41 -12.87 -4.74
CA LYS A 35 12.84 -12.18 -5.97
C LYS A 35 11.66 -11.61 -6.78
N ASP A 36 10.47 -12.17 -6.59
CA ASP A 36 9.21 -11.77 -7.22
C ASP A 36 8.37 -10.82 -6.34
N ALA A 37 8.95 -10.28 -5.26
CA ALA A 37 8.24 -9.34 -4.40
C ALA A 37 7.93 -8.05 -5.18
N CYS A 38 6.65 -7.69 -5.22
CA CYS A 38 6.19 -6.44 -5.79
C CYS A 38 6.90 -5.26 -5.09
N SER A 39 7.75 -4.57 -5.85
CA SER A 39 8.56 -3.44 -5.39
C SER A 39 7.89 -2.08 -5.65
N VAL A 40 6.63 -2.10 -6.10
CA VAL A 40 5.92 -0.87 -6.49
C VAL A 40 5.24 -0.29 -5.24
N PRO A 41 5.62 0.93 -4.81
CA PRO A 41 4.97 1.59 -3.68
C PRO A 41 3.58 2.07 -4.08
N LEU A 42 2.64 2.08 -3.12
CA LEU A 42 1.30 2.61 -3.33
C LEU A 42 1.34 4.13 -3.50
N MET A 43 1.03 4.62 -4.70
CA MET A 43 1.05 6.04 -5.03
C MET A 43 -0.35 6.58 -5.35
N CYS A 44 -0.61 7.81 -4.93
CA CYS A 44 -1.77 8.60 -5.30
C CYS A 44 -1.33 10.07 -5.51
N CYS A 45 -1.83 10.73 -6.55
CA CYS A 45 -1.45 12.12 -6.91
C CYS A 45 0.07 12.32 -7.08
N GLY A 46 0.80 11.30 -7.56
CA GLY A 46 2.25 11.34 -7.73
C GLY A 46 3.05 11.32 -6.42
N LYS A 47 2.40 11.03 -5.29
CA LYS A 47 3.02 10.89 -3.96
C LYS A 47 2.70 9.53 -3.38
N GLU A 48 3.54 9.04 -2.48
CA GLU A 48 3.23 7.84 -1.71
C GLU A 48 2.06 8.07 -0.76
N MET A 49 1.16 7.09 -0.66
CA MET A 49 0.10 7.11 0.34
C MET A 49 0.66 6.77 1.72
N LYS A 50 0.07 7.35 2.77
CA LYS A 50 0.45 7.09 4.17
C LYS A 50 -0.49 6.08 4.79
N LYS A 51 0.05 5.18 5.61
CA LYS A 51 -0.76 4.33 6.49
C LYS A 51 -1.35 5.20 7.59
N LYS A 52 -2.64 5.04 7.85
CA LYS A 52 -3.38 5.73 8.91
C LYS A 52 -3.13 5.07 10.26
#